data_AF-A0A1S0TJ02-F1
#
_entry.id   AF-A0A1S0TJ02-F1
#
_cell.length_a   1.000
_cell.length_b   1.000
_cell.length_c   1.000
_cell.angle_alpha   90.00
_cell.angle_beta   90.00
_cell.angle_gamma   90.00
#
_symmetry.space_group_name_H-M   'P 1'
#
loop_
_entity.id
_entity.type
_entity.pdbx_description
1 polymer ?
#
loop_
_entity_poly.entity_id
_entity_poly.type
_entity_poly.pdbx_seq_one_letter_code
_entity_poly.pdbx_strand_id
1 'polypeptide(L)'
;MLAPIVMDRNMTPLLPPDEDIIELLRSTDFDVRLQTLSRLTIWVKHNPQWFIKFAKKGDLFNQFEQLLMDDRWEVQHQCIKFLHDALPTFGNASYTFFNNKFKCR
;
A
#
# COMPACT_ATOMS: atom_id res chain seq x y z
N MET A 1 16.92 -18.63 22.34
CA MET A 1 17.54 -18.45 21.00
C MET A 1 16.41 -18.04 20.05
N LEU A 2 16.36 -16.77 19.63
CA LEU A 2 15.32 -16.30 18.70
C LEU A 2 15.78 -16.64 17.28
N ALA A 3 14.97 -17.43 16.55
CA ALA A 3 15.30 -17.87 15.21
C ALA A 3 15.33 -16.67 14.24
N PRO A 4 16.33 -16.57 13.35
CA PRO A 4 16.37 -15.54 12.32
C PRO A 4 15.22 -15.77 11.32
N ILE A 5 14.44 -14.71 11.09
CA ILE A 5 13.42 -14.68 10.04
C ILE A 5 14.16 -14.78 8.71
N VAL A 6 14.18 -15.98 8.13
CA VAL A 6 14.75 -16.24 6.82
C VAL A 6 13.86 -15.52 5.81
N MET A 7 14.28 -14.32 5.38
CA MET A 7 13.76 -13.72 4.16
C MET A 7 14.27 -14.58 3.00
N ASP A 8 13.49 -15.59 2.61
CA ASP A 8 13.68 -16.31 1.36
C ASP A 8 13.54 -15.31 0.20
N ARG A 9 14.66 -15.06 -0.47
CA ARG A 9 14.79 -14.09 -1.57
C ARG A 9 14.36 -14.68 -2.92
N ASN A 10 13.68 -15.82 -2.95
CA ASN A 10 13.35 -16.53 -4.19
C ASN A 10 11.84 -16.65 -4.46
N MET A 11 10.99 -16.01 -3.67
CA MET A 11 9.60 -15.81 -4.07
C MET A 11 9.53 -14.65 -5.05
N THR A 12 9.40 -14.95 -6.35
CA THR A 12 8.72 -14.02 -7.25
C THR A 12 7.38 -13.72 -6.58
N PRO A 13 7.11 -12.49 -6.09
CA PRO A 13 5.85 -12.23 -5.43
C PRO A 13 4.82 -12.17 -6.55
N LEU A 14 4.23 -13.32 -6.88
CA LEU A 14 2.87 -13.35 -7.41
C LEU A 14 2.04 -12.72 -6.30
N LEU A 15 1.84 -11.41 -6.39
CA LEU A 15 0.88 -10.74 -5.55
C LEU A 15 -0.44 -11.47 -5.72
N PRO A 16 -1.15 -11.71 -4.62
CA PRO A 16 -2.48 -12.23 -4.72
C PRO A 16 -3.35 -11.21 -5.50
N PRO A 17 -4.48 -11.66 -6.08
CA PRO A 17 -5.41 -10.80 -6.81
C PRO A 17 -5.67 -9.46 -6.12
N ASP A 18 -6.02 -8.43 -6.90
CA ASP A 18 -6.36 -7.10 -6.38
C ASP A 18 -7.38 -7.15 -5.21
N GLU A 19 -8.29 -8.12 -5.24
CA GLU A 19 -9.30 -8.37 -4.21
C GLU A 19 -8.69 -8.85 -2.89
N ASP A 20 -7.76 -9.80 -2.94
CA ASP A 20 -7.02 -10.29 -1.78
C ASP A 20 -6.12 -9.20 -1.18
N ILE A 21 -5.53 -8.33 -2.02
CA ILE A 21 -4.73 -7.20 -1.54
C ILE A 21 -5.58 -6.27 -0.67
N ILE A 22 -6.79 -5.93 -1.13
CA ILE A 22 -7.73 -5.07 -0.38
C ILE A 22 -8.15 -5.77 0.92
N GLU A 23 -8.40 -7.07 0.88
CA GLU A 23 -8.76 -7.85 2.07
C GLU A 23 -7.62 -7.88 3.11
N LEU A 24 -6.38 -8.07 2.66
CA LEU A 24 -5.19 -8.04 3.52
C LEU A 24 -4.95 -6.64 4.12
N LEU A 25 -5.20 -5.57 3.36
CA LEU A 25 -5.15 -4.19 3.86
C LEU A 25 -6.27 -3.90 4.87
N ARG A 26 -7.40 -4.60 4.76
CA ARG A 26 -8.53 -4.52 5.69
C ARG A 26 -8.38 -5.41 6.93
N SER A 27 -7.35 -6.24 6.97
CA SER A 27 -7.10 -7.14 8.08
C SER A 27 -7.00 -6.38 9.41
N THR A 28 -7.50 -6.98 10.49
CA THR A 28 -7.36 -6.43 11.85
C THR A 28 -5.93 -6.54 12.36
N ASP A 29 -5.12 -7.41 11.75
CA ASP A 29 -3.72 -7.62 12.12
C ASP A 29 -2.82 -6.53 11.55
N PHE A 30 -2.23 -5.76 12.45
CA PHE A 30 -1.27 -4.71 12.12
C PHE A 30 -0.10 -5.23 11.27
N ASP A 31 0.52 -6.35 11.68
CA ASP A 31 1.67 -6.92 10.97
C ASP A 31 1.31 -7.33 9.55
N VAL A 32 0.10 -7.88 9.34
CA VAL A 32 -0.40 -8.27 8.02
C VAL A 32 -0.58 -7.04 7.14
N ARG A 33 -1.20 -5.98 7.65
CA ARG A 33 -1.37 -4.72 6.94
C ARG A 33 -0.03 -4.08 6.57
N LEU A 34 0.90 -4.02 7.52
CA LEU A 34 2.21 -3.41 7.33
C LEU A 34 3.06 -4.18 6.32
N GLN A 35 3.08 -5.51 6.43
CA GLN A 35 3.73 -6.40 5.45
C GLN A 35 3.14 -6.21 4.06
N THR A 36 1.82 -6.13 3.96
CA THR A 36 1.10 -5.95 2.69
C THR A 36 1.45 -4.61 2.06
N LEU A 37 1.39 -3.51 2.81
CA LEU A 37 1.82 -2.18 2.35
C LEU A 37 3.27 -2.18 1.88
N SER A 38 4.19 -2.80 2.64
CA SER A 38 5.60 -2.87 2.27
C SER A 38 5.81 -3.63 0.97
N ARG A 39 5.08 -4.74 0.76
CA ARG A 39 5.15 -5.53 -0.48
C ARG A 39 4.57 -4.76 -1.65
N LEU A 40 3.45 -4.07 -1.46
CA LEU A 40 2.83 -3.22 -2.46
C LEU A 40 3.77 -2.09 -2.91
N THR A 41 4.45 -1.42 -1.98
CA THR A 41 5.41 -0.36 -2.30
C THR A 41 6.52 -0.85 -3.23
N ILE A 42 7.07 -2.03 -2.95
CA ILE A 42 8.09 -2.65 -3.81
C ILE A 42 7.49 -2.98 -5.18
N TRP A 43 6.28 -3.55 -5.21
CA TRP A 43 5.66 -3.94 -6.47
C TRP A 43 5.31 -2.77 -7.38
N VAL A 44 4.78 -1.68 -6.82
CA VAL A 44 4.47 -0.45 -7.55
C VAL A 44 5.73 0.15 -8.19
N LYS A 45 6.88 0.05 -7.51
CA LYS A 45 8.17 0.46 -8.08
C LYS A 45 8.56 -0.39 -9.29
N HIS A 46 8.36 -1.70 -9.22
CA HIS A 46 8.71 -2.60 -10.30
C HIS A 46 7.71 -2.59 -11.46
N ASN A 47 6.46 -2.18 -11.22
CA ASN A 47 5.38 -2.26 -12.21
C ASN A 47 4.75 -0.87 -12.47
N PRO A 48 5.27 -0.09 -13.42
CA PRO A 48 4.70 1.23 -13.75
C PRO A 48 3.29 1.17 -14.37
N GLN A 49 2.78 -0.01 -14.72
CA GLN A 49 1.43 -0.21 -15.24
C GLN A 49 0.47 -0.84 -14.22
N TRP A 50 0.89 -0.97 -12.97
CA TRP A 50 0.07 -1.56 -11.91
C TRP A 50 -1.28 -0.86 -11.76
N PHE A 51 -1.27 0.46 -11.82
CA PHE A 51 -2.46 1.27 -11.64
C PHE A 51 -3.45 1.10 -12.78
N ILE A 52 -3.01 0.78 -14.00
CA ILE A 52 -3.91 0.53 -15.13
C ILE A 52 -4.60 -0.83 -14.98
N LYS A 53 -3.87 -1.82 -14.43
CA LYS A 53 -4.38 -3.18 -14.21
C LYS A 53 -5.32 -3.28 -13.01
N PHE A 54 -5.19 -2.38 -12.04
CA PHE A 54 -6.00 -2.41 -10.82
C PHE A 54 -7.45 -2.02 -11.12
N ALA A 55 -8.38 -2.98 -11.05
CA ALA A 55 -9.80 -2.73 -11.35
C ALA A 55 -10.51 -1.97 -10.22
N LYS A 56 -10.19 -2.26 -8.95
CA LYS A 56 -10.87 -1.73 -7.76
C LYS A 56 -10.12 -0.56 -7.11
N LYS A 57 -9.84 0.49 -7.88
CA LYS A 57 -9.13 1.69 -7.39
C LYS A 57 -9.86 2.36 -6.22
N GLY A 58 -11.18 2.46 -6.29
CA GLY A 58 -12.00 3.12 -5.26
C GLY A 58 -11.86 2.45 -3.90
N ASP A 59 -11.97 1.12 -3.84
CA ASP A 59 -11.78 0.35 -2.61
C ASP A 59 -10.36 0.49 -2.05
N LEU A 60 -9.34 0.48 -2.93
CA LEU A 60 -7.95 0.68 -2.52
C LEU A 60 -7.76 2.06 -1.86
N PHE A 61 -8.29 3.12 -2.46
CA PHE A 61 -8.24 4.46 -1.87
C PHE A 61 -8.99 4.54 -0.55
N ASN A 62 -10.20 3.95 -0.46
CA ASN A 62 -10.96 3.88 0.79
C ASN A 62 -10.16 3.15 1.89
N GLN A 63 -9.46 2.06 1.56
CA GLN A 63 -8.59 1.37 2.52
C GLN A 63 -7.40 2.24 2.95
N PHE A 64 -6.74 2.92 2.00
CA PHE A 64 -5.66 3.86 2.36
C PHE A 64 -6.16 5.01 3.23
N GLU A 65 -7.37 5.53 3.00
CA GLU A 65 -7.95 6.54 3.87
C GLU A 65 -8.18 6.02 5.29
N GLN A 66 -8.64 4.77 5.45
CA GLN A 66 -8.75 4.14 6.77
C GLN A 66 -7.38 3.93 7.43
N LEU A 67 -6.39 3.46 6.67
CA LEU A 67 -5.02 3.25 7.16
C LEU A 67 -4.31 4.56 7.55
N LEU A 68 -4.62 5.67 6.86
CA LEU A 68 -4.16 7.01 7.21
C LEU A 68 -4.81 7.56 8.47
N MET A 69 -6.02 7.10 8.81
CA MET A 69 -6.75 7.46 10.02
C MET A 69 -6.47 6.51 11.21
N ASP A 70 -5.66 5.48 11.01
CA ASP A 70 -5.31 4.52 12.06
C ASP A 70 -4.44 5.16 13.15
N ASP A 71 -4.62 4.80 14.43
CA ASP A 71 -3.85 5.36 15.55
C ASP A 71 -2.34 5.05 15.48
N ARG A 72 -1.93 4.04 14.71
CA ARG A 72 -0.53 3.60 14.63
C ARG A 72 0.26 4.37 13.58
N TRP A 73 1.25 5.12 14.04
CA TRP A 73 2.10 5.95 13.18
C TRP A 73 2.88 5.13 12.13
N GLU A 74 3.26 3.87 12.41
CA GLU A 74 4.01 3.02 11.48
C GLU A 74 3.20 2.69 10.22
N VAL A 75 1.90 2.39 10.39
CA VAL A 75 1.02 2.13 9.25
C VAL A 75 0.78 3.41 8.47
N GLN A 76 0.51 4.52 9.16
CA GLN A 76 0.36 5.82 8.52
C GLN A 76 1.60 6.16 7.69
N HIS A 77 2.79 6.03 8.28
CA HIS A 77 4.05 6.32 7.62
C HIS A 77 4.28 5.43 6.39
N GLN A 78 4.02 4.12 6.50
CA GLN A 78 4.15 3.23 5.35
C GLN A 78 3.11 3.48 4.27
N CYS A 79 1.88 3.83 4.63
CA CYS A 79 0.85 4.22 3.68
C CYS A 79 1.25 5.50 2.94
N ILE A 80 1.77 6.51 3.65
CA ILE A 80 2.28 7.75 3.04
C ILE A 80 3.45 7.45 2.11
N LYS A 81 4.39 6.60 2.53
CA LYS A 81 5.53 6.18 1.72
C LYS A 81 5.09 5.45 0.45
N PHE A 82 4.14 4.52 0.58
CA PHE A 82 3.51 3.84 -0.54
C PHE A 82 2.89 4.84 -1.52
N LEU A 83 2.04 5.74 -1.00
CA LEU A 83 1.37 6.74 -1.82
C LEU A 83 2.39 7.64 -2.54
N HIS A 84 3.49 8.01 -1.87
CA HIS A 84 4.57 8.81 -2.44
C HIS A 84 5.29 8.06 -3.58
N ASP A 85 5.61 6.78 -3.39
CA ASP A 85 6.21 5.95 -4.44
C ASP A 85 5.23 5.67 -5.60
N ALA A 86 3.93 5.72 -5.33
CA ALA A 86 2.87 5.55 -6.30
C ALA A 86 2.43 6.86 -7.00
N LEU A 87 2.82 8.04 -6.50
CA LEU A 87 2.62 9.35 -7.16
C LEU A 87 2.94 9.33 -8.66
N PRO A 88 4.12 8.84 -9.11
CA PRO A 88 4.46 8.84 -10.54
C PRO A 88 3.54 7.95 -11.39
N THR A 89 2.88 6.95 -10.78
CA THR A 89 1.95 6.04 -11.47
C THR A 89 0.51 6.54 -11.48
N PHE A 90 0.12 7.32 -10.49
CA PHE A 90 -1.21 7.92 -10.39
C PHE A 90 -1.41 9.18 -11.27
N GLY A 91 -0.33 9.82 -11.73
CA GLY A 91 -0.39 10.98 -12.62
C GLY A 91 -1.16 12.18 -12.04
N ASN A 92 -1.87 12.93 -12.90
CA ASN A 92 -2.55 14.18 -12.51
C ASN A 92 -3.65 14.00 -11.43
N ALA A 93 -4.22 12.80 -11.30
CA ALA A 93 -5.22 12.48 -10.28
C ALA A 93 -4.64 12.46 -8.85
N SER A 94 -3.34 12.19 -8.72
CA SER A 94 -2.64 12.09 -7.43
C SER A 94 -2.48 13.45 -6.76
N TYR A 95 -2.18 14.49 -7.54
CA TYR A 95 -2.02 15.85 -7.01
C TYR A 95 -3.29 16.34 -6.33
N THR A 96 -4.48 16.05 -6.88
CA THR A 96 -5.74 16.47 -6.25
C THR A 96 -6.01 15.69 -4.96
N PHE A 97 -5.77 14.37 -4.93
CA PHE A 97 -5.99 13.55 -3.73
C PHE A 97 -5.06 13.97 -2.58
N PHE A 98 -3.76 14.10 -2.86
CA PHE A 98 -2.79 14.52 -1.87
C PHE A 98 -3.01 15.96 -1.38
N ASN A 99 -3.27 16.89 -2.31
CA ASN A 99 -3.47 18.29 -1.98
C ASN A 99 -4.79 18.56 -1.25
N ASN A 100 -5.79 17.68 -1.32
CA ASN A 100 -7.00 17.79 -0.48
C ASN A 100 -6.81 17.16 0.90
N LYS A 101 -6.07 16.05 1.01
CA LYS A 101 -5.93 15.31 2.27
C LYS A 101 -4.81 15.78 3.17
N PHE A 102 -3.68 16.22 2.62
CA PHE A 102 -2.49 16.61 3.40
C PHE A 102 -2.32 18.14 3.54
N LYS A 103 -3.19 18.95 2.92
CA LYS A 103 -3.09 20.42 2.95
C LYS A 103 -3.65 21.07 4.22
N CYS A 104 -4.35 20.32 5.06
CA CYS A 104 -4.95 20.84 6.31
C CYS A 104 -4.62 19.98 7.53
N ARG A 105 -3.34 19.66 7.75
CA ARG A 105 -2.87 19.15 9.04
C ARG A 105 -1.65 19.94 9.52
#